data_AF-A0A2D4SEG7-F1
#
_entry.id   AF-A0A2D4SEG7-F1
#
_cell.length_a   1.000
_cell.length_b   1.000
_cell.length_c   1.000
_cell.angle_alpha   90.00
_cell.angle_beta   90.00
_cell.angle_gamma   90.00
#
_symmetry.space_group_name_H-M   'P 1'
#
loop_
_entity.id
_entity.type
_entity.pdbx_description
1 polymer ?
#
loop_
_entity_poly.entity_id
_entity_poly.type
_entity_poly.pdbx_seq_one_letter_code
_entity_poly.pdbx_strand_id
1 'polypeptide(L)' 'MSQTYLTTDELASRIKYDPRTIRERLKDAVLLEGRHYFRPFGGRKILYIWEAIEEDMKEANPAPGGIPMANGSECRV' A
#
# COMPACT_ATOMS: atom_id res chain seq x y z
N MET A 1 -12.62 -16.40 -1.08
CA MET A 1 -11.67 -15.33 -1.43
C MET A 1 -12.37 -14.42 -2.42
N SER A 2 -12.86 -13.28 -1.95
CA SER A 2 -13.66 -12.33 -2.73
C SER A 2 -12.87 -11.05 -2.86
N GLN A 3 -12.14 -10.91 -3.98
CA GLN A 3 -11.40 -9.70 -4.31
C GLN A 3 -12.39 -8.55 -4.40
N THR A 4 -12.38 -7.68 -3.38
CA THR A 4 -13.30 -6.55 -3.30
C THR A 4 -12.74 -5.42 -4.16
N TYR A 5 -13.38 -5.21 -5.31
CA TYR A 5 -13.05 -4.14 -6.23
C TYR A 5 -13.72 -2.85 -5.78
N LEU A 6 -12.93 -1.82 -5.54
CA LEU A 6 -13.39 -0.52 -5.10
C LEU A 6 -12.97 0.54 -6.11
N THR A 7 -13.83 1.53 -6.31
CA THR A 7 -13.42 2.76 -6.97
C THR A 7 -12.56 3.62 -6.03
N THR A 8 -11.88 4.64 -6.57
CA THR A 8 -11.10 5.58 -5.76
C THR A 8 -11.93 6.24 -4.65
N ASP A 9 -13.21 6.51 -4.92
CA ASP A 9 -14.11 7.19 -3.99
C ASP A 9 -14.53 6.27 -2.83
N GLU A 10 -14.85 5.01 -3.15
CA GLU A 10 -15.18 4.01 -2.15
C GLU A 10 -13.96 3.64 -1.29
N LEU A 11 -12.78 3.54 -1.90
CA LEU A 11 -11.53 3.34 -1.18
C LEU A 11 -11.23 4.52 -0.23
N ALA A 12 -11.39 5.76 -0.71
CA ALA A 12 -11.25 6.97 0.08
C ALA A 12 -12.16 6.96 1.31
N SER A 13 -13.43 6.63 1.13
CA SER A 13 -14.40 6.54 2.22
C SER A 13 -14.02 5.47 3.27
N ARG A 14 -13.50 4.32 2.81
CA ARG A 14 -13.19 3.18 3.66
C ARG A 14 -11.95 3.39 4.55
N ILE A 15 -10.88 3.95 3.97
CA ILE A 15 -9.64 4.25 4.71
C ILE A 15 -9.70 5.67 5.32
N LYS A 16 -10.78 6.42 5.07
CA LYS A 16 -10.96 7.83 5.46
C LYS A 16 -9.83 8.73 4.98
N TYR A 17 -9.31 8.46 3.78
CA TYR A 17 -8.33 9.31 3.12
C TYR A 17 -8.98 10.15 2.04
N ASP A 18 -8.33 11.26 1.69
CA ASP A 18 -8.76 12.06 0.56
C ASP A 18 -8.43 11.35 -0.77
N PRO A 19 -9.37 11.29 -1.74
CA PRO A 19 -9.13 10.64 -3.04
C PRO A 19 -7.96 11.25 -3.80
N ARG A 20 -7.61 12.52 -3.54
CA ARG A 20 -6.44 13.17 -4.11
C ARG A 20 -5.14 12.58 -3.54
N THR A 21 -5.07 12.39 -2.23
CA THR A 21 -3.96 11.73 -1.55
C THR A 21 -3.75 10.32 -2.09
N ILE A 22 -4.82 9.57 -2.36
CA ILE A 22 -4.70 8.22 -2.93
C ILE A 22 -4.06 8.25 -4.34
N ARG A 23 -4.44 9.22 -5.17
CA ARG A 23 -3.90 9.36 -6.53
C ARG A 23 -2.45 9.85 -6.57
N GLU A 24 -2.07 10.73 -5.63
CA GLU A 24 -0.74 11.36 -5.61
C GLU A 24 0.26 10.59 -4.75
N ARG A 25 -0.17 9.99 -3.63
CA ARG A 25 0.72 9.34 -2.65
C ARG A 25 0.75 7.83 -2.80
N LEU A 26 -0.42 7.19 -2.77
CA LEU A 26 -0.49 5.72 -2.85
C LEU A 26 -0.05 5.24 -4.24
N LYS A 27 -0.43 5.96 -5.30
CA LYS A 27 -0.06 5.59 -6.68
C LYS A 27 1.45 5.51 -6.89
N ASP A 28 2.20 6.41 -6.26
CA ASP A 28 3.64 6.57 -6.48
C ASP A 28 4.47 5.74 -5.48
N ALA A 29 3.98 5.59 -4.25
CA ALA A 29 4.74 4.95 -3.17
C ALA A 29 4.62 3.41 -3.13
N VAL A 30 3.49 2.86 -3.57
CA VAL A 30 3.08 1.49 -3.18
C VAL A 30 2.44 0.72 -4.34
N LEU A 31 1.68 1.43 -5.19
CA LEU A 31 0.76 0.77 -6.09
C LEU A 31 1.42 0.30 -7.39
N LEU A 32 1.74 -0.99 -7.46
CA LEU A 32 2.12 -1.69 -8.70
C LEU A 32 0.89 -1.96 -9.60
N GLU A 33 0.97 -1.60 -10.87
CA GLU A 33 -0.04 -1.90 -11.90
C GLU A 33 -0.21 -3.42 -12.05
N GLY A 34 -1.43 -3.92 -11.89
CA GLY A 34 -1.75 -5.35 -11.94
C GLY A 34 -1.85 -6.05 -10.56
N ARG A 35 -1.24 -5.49 -9.50
CA ARG A 35 -1.39 -6.02 -8.13
C ARG A 35 -2.40 -5.23 -7.31
N HIS A 36 -2.29 -3.90 -7.29
CA HIS A 36 -3.11 -3.06 -6.41
C HIS A 36 -4.22 -2.29 -7.12
N TYR A 37 -3.98 -1.92 -8.38
CA TYR A 37 -5.00 -1.39 -9.25
C TYR A 37 -4.87 -1.99 -10.64
N PHE A 38 -5.99 -2.06 -11.34
CA PHE A 38 -6.02 -2.44 -12.74
C PHE A 38 -6.93 -1.50 -13.51
N ARG A 39 -6.67 -1.42 -14.81
CA ARG A 39 -7.37 -0.54 -15.74
C ARG A 39 -8.14 -1.43 -16.72
N PRO A 40 -9.36 -1.87 -16.37
CA PRO A 40 -10.14 -2.69 -17.29
C PRO A 40 -10.58 -1.85 -18.51
N PHE A 41 -10.45 -2.44 -19.70
CA PHE A 41 -10.97 -1.95 -20.98
C PHE A 41 -10.46 -0.57 -21.46
N GLY A 42 -9.18 -0.26 -21.29
CA GLY A 42 -8.56 0.94 -21.90
C GLY A 42 -9.20 2.27 -21.48
N GLY A 43 -10.10 2.24 -20.50
CA GLY A 43 -10.84 3.38 -20.03
C GLY A 43 -10.03 4.28 -19.11
N ARG A 44 -10.57 5.47 -18.83
CA ARG A 44 -10.01 6.42 -17.86
C ARG A 44 -10.26 6.02 -16.41
N LYS A 45 -11.07 4.98 -16.16
CA LYS A 45 -11.48 4.55 -14.83
C LYS A 45 -10.51 3.50 -14.29
N ILE A 46 -10.09 3.68 -13.04
CA ILE A 46 -9.14 2.80 -12.34
C ILE A 46 -9.92 2.07 -11.25
N LEU A 47 -9.77 0.75 -11.18
CA LEU A 47 -10.31 -0.06 -10.10
C LEU A 47 -9.17 -0.51 -9.18
N TYR A 48 -9.46 -0.50 -7.89
CA TYR A 48 -8.54 -0.86 -6.83
C TYR A 48 -8.96 -2.16 -6.17
N ILE A 49 -7.99 -2.97 -5.75
CA ILE A 49 -8.24 -4.23 -5.05
C ILE A 49 -7.98 -3.99 -3.56
N TRP A 50 -9.02 -4.06 -2.73
CA TRP A 50 -8.91 -3.84 -1.27
C TRP A 50 -7.85 -4.73 -0.63
N GLU A 51 -7.87 -6.02 -0.99
CA GLU A 51 -7.05 -7.06 -0.37
C GLU A 51 -5.55 -6.74 -0.50
N ALA A 52 -5.11 -6.39 -1.72
CA ALA A 52 -3.73 -6.02 -1.98
C ALA A 52 -3.31 -4.75 -1.22
N ILE A 53 -4.21 -3.77 -1.10
CA ILE A 53 -3.95 -2.52 -0.38
C ILE A 53 -3.85 -2.78 1.13
N GLU A 54 -4.68 -3.67 1.67
CA GLU A 54 -4.63 -4.06 3.08
C GLU A 54 -3.34 -4.82 3.41
N GLU A 55 -2.91 -5.73 2.54
CA GLU A 55 -1.63 -6.43 2.70
C GLU A 55 -0.44 -5.45 2.67
N ASP A 56 -0.43 -4.54 1.71
CA ASP A 56 0.64 -3.54 1.62
C ASP A 56 0.63 -2.59 2.83
N MET A 57 -0.54 -2.13 3.29
CA MET A 57 -0.60 -1.31 4.51
C MET A 57 -0.06 -2.04 5.75
N LYS A 58 -0.17 -3.37 5.81
CA LYS A 58 0.45 -4.18 6.88
C LYS A 58 1.96 -4.30 6.70
N GLU A 59 2.46 -4.39 5.47
CA GLU A 59 3.89 -4.50 5.15
C GLU A 59 4.63 -3.14 5.23
N ALA A 60 3.96 -2.06 4.83
CA ALA A 60 4.44 -0.68 4.85
C ALA A 60 4.41 -0.04 6.25
N ASN A 61 3.97 -0.78 7.27
CA ASN A 61 4.32 -0.47 8.65
C ASN A 61 5.68 -1.13 8.94
N PRO A 62 6.83 -0.46 8.71
CA PRO A 62 8.04 -0.88 9.38
C PRO A 62 7.69 -0.78 10.86
N ALA A 63 7.64 -1.92 11.55
CA ALA A 63 7.62 -1.89 13.00
C ALA A 63 8.66 -0.84 13.46
N PRO A 64 8.34 0.08 14.38
CA PRO A 64 9.37 0.80 15.12
C PRO A 64 10.02 -0.24 16.05
N GLY A 65 10.82 -1.13 15.47
CA GLY A 65 11.18 -2.40 16.11
C GLY A 65 12.46 -3.01 15.54
N GLY A 66 13.36 -2.20 15.01
CA GLY A 66 14.67 -2.67 14.58
C GLY A 66 15.58 -1.53 14.16
N ILE A 67 16.25 -0.90 15.12
CA ILE A 67 17.58 -0.33 14.85
C ILE A 67 18.44 -1.52 14.41
N PRO A 68 18.97 -1.56 13.17
CA PRO A 68 19.93 -2.59 12.80
C PRO A 68 21.21 -2.33 13.60
N MET A 69 21.37 -3.01 14.73
CA MET A 69 22.67 -3.22 15.36
C MET A 69 23.48 -4.15 14.45
N ALA A 70 24.02 -3.58 13.38
CA ALA A 70 24.94 -4.28 12.51
C ALA A 70 26.33 -4.28 13.16
N ASN A 71 26.78 -5.49 13.51
CA ASN A 71 28.12 -5.90 13.96
C ASN A 71 28.47 -5.73 15.44
N GLY A 72 28.41 -6.85 16.16
CA GLY A 72 29.13 -7.03 17.41
C GLY A 72 30.64 -7.13 17.21
N SER A 73 31.38 -6.64 18.20
CA SER A 73 32.62 -7.27 18.65
C SER A 73 32.82 -6.95 20.13
N GLU A 74 33.31 -7.94 20.84
CA GLU A 74 33.45 -8.02 22.29
C GLU A 74 34.54 -7.04 22.77
N CYS A 75 34.32 -6.32 23.88
CA CYS A 75 35.39 -5.63 24.58
C CYS A 75 35.72 -6.39 25.86
N ARG A 76 36.86 -7.09 25.85
CA ARG A 76 37.56 -7.60 27.03
C ARG A 76 38.81 -6.75 27.26
N VAL A 77 38.89 -6.10 28.42
CA VAL A 77 40.12 -5.79 29.16
C VAL A 77 39.77 -5.59 30.63
#